data_AF-A0A8C4X097-F1
#
_entry.id   AF-A0A8C4X097-F1
#
_cell.length_a   1.000
_cell.length_b   1.000
_cell.length_c   1.000
_cell.angle_alpha   90.00
_cell.angle_beta   90.00
_cell.angle_gamma   90.00
#
_symmetry.space_group_name_H-M   'P 1'
#
loop_
_entity.id
_entity.type
_entity.pdbx_description
1 polymer ?
#
loop_
_entity_poly.entity_id
_entity_poly.type
_entity_poly.pdbx_seq_one_letter_code
_entity_poly.pdbx_strand_id
1 'polypeptide(L)'
;FHLSLYLCLHPQSLLEAHDSVASHSSEHLASTPGTRSLLGDITLPDDLLGEAVRVVGIRRIEGEPLGVTFRVERGELVIARILRGGAIDRQGLLHVGDVIREVNGQDVGGDAPGLQRLLQDSTGSLVLKVLPSYNKPPPATQLFVKCHFNYDPNTDHLIPCKEAGLSFKQGDTLQIVSQEDPSWWQACKVHDRSITGLVPSQTLEEKRKAYTRPEWDYSATMGGFCGLVGQRKKKKMMYLSTKNAEFDRHEILIYEEVAKMPPFQRKTLVLIGAQGVGRRSLKNRLILPNPDRYGMTVPYTSRRIREDEHDGQGYHFVSRPEMETDIKAGGYLESGEYEGNLYGTKIESIHRVIATGKTCILDVNPQVC
;
A
#
# COMPACT_ATOMS: atom_id res chain seq x y z
N PHE A 1 -11.24 -12.63 12.11
CA PHE A 1 -11.59 -11.74 11.00
C PHE A 1 -12.91 -11.01 11.26
N HIS A 2 -12.87 -9.88 11.95
CA HIS A 2 -13.84 -8.82 11.71
C HIS A 2 -13.24 -7.98 10.57
N LEU A 3 -13.32 -8.54 9.35
CA LEU A 3 -13.18 -7.76 8.13
C LEU A 3 -14.43 -6.90 8.07
N SER A 4 -14.30 -5.64 8.46
CA SER A 4 -15.15 -4.60 7.89
C SER A 4 -14.59 -4.29 6.49
N LEU A 5 -14.67 -5.21 5.53
CA LEU A 5 -15.64 -5.07 4.44
C LEU A 5 -16.96 -4.43 4.90
N TYR A 6 -17.63 -3.72 4.00
CA TYR A 6 -19.04 -4.10 3.87
C TYR A 6 -19.07 -5.55 3.37
N LEU A 7 -18.92 -6.40 4.39
CA LEU A 7 -18.82 -7.84 4.65
C LEU A 7 -17.89 -8.81 3.88
N CYS A 8 -17.05 -9.47 4.70
CA CYS A 8 -16.74 -10.91 4.79
C CYS A 8 -15.27 -11.43 4.68
N LEU A 9 -14.76 -11.78 5.88
CA LEU A 9 -13.93 -12.92 6.28
C LEU A 9 -13.39 -13.88 5.20
N HIS A 10 -12.05 -13.91 5.01
CA HIS A 10 -11.27 -15.09 4.56
C HIS A 10 -9.71 -15.06 4.71
N PRO A 11 -9.00 -13.98 5.13
CA PRO A 11 -7.52 -13.97 5.05
C PRO A 11 -6.72 -14.85 6.03
N GLN A 12 -7.26 -15.36 7.15
CA GLN A 12 -6.42 -16.13 8.13
C GLN A 12 -5.93 -17.44 7.54
N SER A 13 -6.81 -18.14 6.84
CA SER A 13 -6.55 -19.45 6.27
C SER A 13 -5.59 -19.38 5.08
N LEU A 14 -5.62 -18.24 4.36
CA LEU A 14 -4.70 -17.96 3.26
C LEU A 14 -3.28 -17.66 3.78
N LEU A 15 -3.17 -16.95 4.91
CA LEU A 15 -1.88 -16.64 5.54
C LEU A 15 -1.22 -17.88 6.14
N GLU A 16 -1.97 -18.77 6.80
CA GLU A 16 -1.43 -20.06 7.30
C GLU A 16 -0.94 -20.99 6.17
N ALA A 17 -1.56 -20.95 4.99
CA ALA A 17 -1.13 -21.71 3.83
C ALA A 17 0.12 -21.10 3.16
N HIS A 18 0.21 -19.77 3.10
CA HIS A 18 1.34 -19.05 2.53
C HIS A 18 2.66 -19.31 3.30
N ASP A 19 2.62 -19.26 4.63
CA ASP A 19 3.82 -19.39 5.46
C ASP A 19 4.36 -20.83 5.50
N SER A 20 3.49 -21.81 5.26
CA SER A 20 3.86 -23.21 5.04
C SER A 20 4.67 -23.39 3.74
N VAL A 21 4.33 -22.66 2.67
CA VAL A 21 5.03 -22.72 1.36
C VAL A 21 6.36 -21.96 1.39
N ALA A 22 6.44 -20.84 2.13
CA ALA A 22 7.68 -20.06 2.28
C ALA A 22 8.80 -20.85 3.00
N SER A 23 8.45 -21.86 3.81
CA SER A 23 9.41 -22.70 4.53
C SER A 23 10.14 -23.77 3.70
N HIS A 24 9.77 -23.94 2.41
CA HIS A 24 10.28 -25.00 1.54
C HIS A 24 11.09 -24.53 0.32
N SER A 25 11.46 -23.26 0.24
CA SER A 25 12.31 -22.73 -0.83
C SER A 25 13.63 -22.17 -0.31
N SER A 26 14.38 -23.03 0.40
CA SER A 26 15.83 -22.90 0.55
C SER A 26 16.47 -24.17 0.04
N GLU A 27 16.97 -24.12 -1.21
CA GLU A 27 18.14 -24.86 -1.72
C GLU A 27 18.22 -24.70 -3.24
N HIS A 28 19.11 -23.83 -3.73
CA HIS A 28 20.26 -24.24 -4.54
C HIS A 28 21.09 -23.04 -5.06
N LEU A 29 22.40 -23.14 -4.80
CA LEU A 29 23.51 -22.27 -5.20
C LEU A 29 24.01 -22.55 -6.64
N ALA A 30 24.56 -21.51 -7.30
CA ALA A 30 25.82 -21.48 -8.09
C ALA A 30 25.82 -20.19 -8.96
N SER A 31 26.64 -19.15 -8.71
CA SER A 31 28.09 -18.98 -8.96
C SER A 31 28.53 -19.05 -10.43
N THR A 32 29.08 -17.94 -10.98
CA THR A 32 30.28 -17.85 -11.84
C THR A 32 30.61 -16.37 -12.22
N PRO A 33 31.83 -16.02 -12.70
CA PRO A 33 32.66 -15.01 -12.04
C PRO A 33 33.08 -13.80 -12.91
N GLY A 34 33.50 -12.74 -12.20
CA GLY A 34 34.72 -11.95 -12.43
C GLY A 34 35.08 -11.44 -13.83
N THR A 35 35.15 -10.10 -13.95
CA THR A 35 36.06 -9.45 -14.92
C THR A 35 36.94 -8.45 -14.15
N ARG A 36 38.23 -8.78 -14.07
CA ARG A 36 39.31 -7.95 -13.51
C ARG A 36 40.08 -7.34 -14.67
N SER A 37 40.37 -6.03 -14.64
CA SER A 37 41.59 -5.35 -15.14
C SER A 37 41.29 -3.89 -15.45
N LEU A 38 42.19 -2.91 -15.38
CA LEU A 38 43.58 -2.78 -14.93
C LEU A 38 43.87 -1.27 -15.04
N LEU A 39 43.98 -0.54 -13.93
CA LEU A 39 44.65 0.77 -13.84
C LEU A 39 45.11 0.82 -12.38
N GLY A 40 46.39 0.69 -12.04
CA GLY A 40 47.45 1.59 -12.47
C GLY A 40 47.74 2.49 -11.28
N ASP A 41 48.52 1.94 -10.34
CA ASP A 41 48.89 2.55 -9.06
C ASP A 41 49.68 3.84 -9.33
N ILE A 42 49.07 4.99 -9.04
CA ILE A 42 49.77 6.28 -9.01
C ILE A 42 49.53 6.86 -7.62
N THR A 43 50.52 6.69 -6.75
CA THR A 43 50.63 7.41 -5.48
C THR A 43 50.94 8.88 -5.76
N LEU A 44 49.90 9.71 -5.70
CA LEU A 44 50.06 11.16 -5.63
C LEU A 44 50.30 11.56 -4.16
N PRO A 45 51.21 12.51 -3.88
CA PRO A 45 51.47 13.00 -2.54
C PRO A 45 50.23 13.67 -1.94
N ASP A 46 49.98 13.37 -0.67
CA ASP A 46 48.76 13.61 0.15
C ASP A 46 48.36 15.09 0.37
N ASP A 47 49.06 16.05 -0.25
CA ASP A 47 48.98 17.47 0.11
C ASP A 47 48.26 18.37 -0.94
N LEU A 48 47.51 17.75 -1.88
CA LEU A 48 46.74 18.48 -2.92
C LEU A 48 45.31 17.97 -3.15
N LEU A 49 44.74 17.15 -2.26
CA LEU A 49 43.31 16.82 -2.29
C LEU A 49 42.49 17.95 -1.68
N GLY A 50 42.53 19.13 -2.30
CA GLY A 50 41.50 20.13 -2.10
C GLY A 50 40.17 19.52 -2.52
N GLU A 51 39.26 19.31 -1.57
CA GLU A 51 37.95 18.72 -1.83
C GLU A 51 37.29 19.45 -3.02
N ALA A 52 36.91 18.71 -4.07
CA ALA A 52 36.42 19.32 -5.31
C ALA A 52 35.13 20.12 -5.05
N VAL A 53 35.25 21.44 -4.93
CA VAL A 53 34.13 22.35 -4.69
C VAL A 53 33.35 22.57 -5.99
N ARG A 54 32.02 22.41 -5.91
CA ARG A 54 31.08 22.68 -7.00
C ARG A 54 30.36 24.01 -6.75
N VAL A 55 30.34 24.89 -7.74
CA VAL A 55 29.56 26.14 -7.70
C VAL A 55 28.21 25.92 -8.37
N VAL A 56 27.12 26.21 -7.66
CA VAL A 56 25.75 25.98 -8.12
C VAL A 56 24.98 27.30 -8.11
N GLY A 57 24.39 27.67 -9.25
CA GLY A 57 23.45 28.79 -9.35
C GLY A 57 22.01 28.31 -9.24
N ILE A 58 21.26 28.81 -8.26
CA ILE A 58 19.86 28.49 -8.01
C ILE A 58 19.01 29.71 -8.33
N ARG A 59 18.02 29.50 -9.19
CA ARG A 59 17.01 30.53 -9.47
C ARG A 59 15.94 30.52 -8.38
N ARG A 60 15.62 31.69 -7.82
CA ARG A 60 14.53 31.89 -6.86
C ARG A 60 13.29 32.45 -7.53
N ILE A 61 12.13 32.01 -7.03
CA ILE A 61 10.82 32.55 -7.35
C ILE A 61 10.29 33.20 -6.07
N GLU A 62 9.85 34.45 -6.19
CA GLU A 62 9.37 35.22 -5.04
C GLU A 62 8.14 34.55 -4.41
N GLY A 63 8.16 34.40 -3.08
CA GLY A 63 7.10 33.70 -2.33
C GLY A 63 7.17 32.17 -2.34
N GLU A 64 8.05 31.54 -3.13
CA GLU A 64 8.22 30.09 -3.14
C GLU A 64 9.37 29.65 -2.22
N PRO A 65 9.17 28.70 -1.29
CA PRO A 65 10.26 28.13 -0.50
C PRO A 65 11.20 27.30 -1.40
N LEU A 66 12.50 27.30 -1.07
CA LEU A 66 13.49 26.50 -1.80
C LEU A 66 13.19 24.99 -1.74
N GLY A 67 12.52 24.52 -0.68
CA GLY A 67 12.21 23.10 -0.50
C GLY A 67 13.43 22.28 -0.09
N VAL A 68 14.29 22.83 0.76
CA VAL A 68 15.50 22.16 1.27
C VAL A 68 15.60 22.39 2.78
N THR A 69 16.07 21.39 3.52
CA THR A 69 16.38 21.51 4.95
C THR A 69 17.85 21.22 5.19
N PHE A 70 18.40 21.86 6.21
CA PHE A 70 19.82 21.77 6.57
C PHE A 70 19.97 21.22 7.97
N ARG A 71 21.09 20.55 8.24
CA ARG A 71 21.52 20.17 9.59
C ARG A 71 22.99 20.54 9.76
N VAL A 72 23.40 20.79 11.00
CA VAL A 72 24.81 20.98 11.34
C VAL A 72 25.39 19.64 11.73
N GLU A 73 26.40 19.17 10.99
CA GLU A 73 27.09 17.91 11.24
C GLU A 73 28.61 18.18 11.29
N ARG A 74 29.25 17.88 12.43
CA ARG A 74 30.68 18.15 12.67
C ARG A 74 31.11 19.62 12.45
N GLY A 75 30.19 20.57 12.64
CA GLY A 75 30.44 22.00 12.44
C GLY A 75 30.23 22.47 10.99
N GLU A 76 29.75 21.61 10.11
CA GLU A 76 29.47 21.93 8.71
C GLU A 76 27.97 21.88 8.42
N LEU A 77 27.50 22.75 7.53
CA LEU A 77 26.11 22.79 7.08
C LEU A 77 25.86 21.77 5.96
N VAL A 78 25.17 20.69 6.30
CA VAL A 78 24.86 19.60 5.37
C VAL A 78 23.40 19.67 4.94
N ILE A 79 23.13 19.47 3.65
CA ILE A 79 21.78 19.30 3.14
C ILE A 79 21.19 18.03 3.75
N ALA A 80 20.24 18.20 4.66
CA ALA A 80 19.61 17.11 5.37
C ALA A 80 18.50 16.46 4.54
N ARG A 81 17.75 17.26 3.78
CA ARG A 81 16.62 16.78 2.97
C ARG A 81 16.32 17.75 1.84
N ILE A 82 15.90 17.22 0.70
CA ILE A 82 15.31 17.98 -0.40
C ILE A 82 13.86 17.54 -0.55
N LEU A 83 12.92 18.49 -0.52
CA LEU A 83 11.49 18.26 -0.70
C LEU A 83 11.20 18.06 -2.19
N ARG A 84 10.65 16.89 -2.53
CA ARG A 84 10.30 16.53 -3.90
C ARG A 84 9.26 17.49 -4.47
N GLY A 85 9.46 17.95 -5.69
CA GLY A 85 8.63 18.97 -6.34
C GLY A 85 8.94 20.42 -5.97
N GLY A 86 9.80 20.67 -4.97
CA GLY A 86 10.26 22.02 -4.59
C GLY A 86 11.26 22.63 -5.58
N ALA A 87 11.57 23.92 -5.41
CA ALA A 87 12.43 24.66 -6.35
C ALA A 87 13.82 24.04 -6.55
N ILE A 88 14.42 23.47 -5.50
CA ILE A 88 15.72 22.78 -5.57
C ILE A 88 15.61 21.41 -6.27
N ASP A 89 14.59 20.61 -5.97
CA ASP A 89 14.37 19.30 -6.60
C ASP A 89 14.14 19.45 -8.12
N ARG A 90 13.36 20.46 -8.54
CA ARG A 90 13.11 20.73 -9.97
C ARG A 90 14.36 21.15 -10.74
N GLN A 91 15.31 21.80 -10.07
CA GLN A 91 16.58 22.21 -10.68
C GLN A 91 17.59 21.05 -10.71
N GLY A 92 17.52 20.11 -9.75
CA GLY A 92 18.35 18.90 -9.75
C GLY A 92 19.86 19.15 -9.58
N LEU A 93 20.24 20.33 -9.07
CA LEU A 93 21.65 20.73 -8.96
C LEU A 93 22.27 20.39 -7.60
N LEU A 94 21.45 20.16 -6.58
CA LEU A 94 21.86 19.81 -5.22
C LEU A 94 21.37 18.42 -4.84
N HIS A 95 22.11 17.75 -3.96
CA HIS A 95 21.76 16.43 -3.45
C HIS A 95 21.77 16.40 -1.92
N VAL A 96 21.02 15.44 -1.35
CA VAL A 96 21.08 15.17 0.09
C VAL A 96 22.48 14.70 0.45
N GLY A 97 23.07 15.34 1.47
CA GLY A 97 24.45 15.12 1.89
C GLY A 97 25.45 16.15 1.35
N ASP A 98 25.09 16.99 0.39
CA ASP A 98 25.97 18.08 -0.05
C ASP A 98 26.25 19.04 1.13
N VAL A 99 27.50 19.47 1.27
CA VAL A 99 27.92 20.43 2.32
C VAL A 99 27.96 21.83 1.73
N ILE A 100 27.27 22.79 2.35
CA ILE A 100 27.27 24.20 1.93
C ILE A 100 28.45 24.92 2.57
N ARG A 101 29.42 25.38 1.76
CA ARG A 101 30.58 26.15 2.20
C ARG A 101 30.34 27.65 2.12
N GLU A 102 29.78 28.12 1.01
CA GLU A 102 29.51 29.54 0.81
C GLU A 102 28.14 29.79 0.19
N VAL A 103 27.56 30.93 0.55
CA VAL A 103 26.33 31.48 -0.01
C VAL A 103 26.60 32.91 -0.49
N ASN A 104 26.44 33.16 -1.79
CA ASN A 104 26.71 34.46 -2.42
C ASN A 104 28.12 35.02 -2.10
N GLY A 105 29.12 34.13 -1.96
CA GLY A 105 30.49 34.48 -1.63
C GLY A 105 30.78 34.72 -0.14
N GLN A 106 29.80 34.50 0.75
CA GLN A 106 30.01 34.52 2.19
C GLN A 106 30.12 33.10 2.74
N ASP A 107 31.16 32.83 3.51
CA ASP A 107 31.35 31.56 4.21
C ASP A 107 30.28 31.40 5.29
N VAL A 108 29.64 30.22 5.32
CA VAL A 108 28.53 29.92 6.23
C VAL A 108 28.91 28.97 7.36
N GLY A 109 30.03 28.24 7.25
CA GLY A 109 30.51 27.27 8.24
C GLY A 109 29.40 26.35 8.79
N GLY A 110 29.18 26.43 10.12
CA GLY A 110 28.13 25.72 10.85
C GLY A 110 26.94 26.61 11.29
N ASP A 111 26.85 27.85 10.81
CA ASP A 111 25.86 28.83 11.26
C ASP A 111 24.51 28.66 10.54
N ALA A 112 23.66 27.75 11.05
CA ALA A 112 22.33 27.52 10.49
C ALA A 112 21.41 28.77 10.54
N PRO A 113 21.35 29.55 11.64
CA PRO A 113 20.62 30.82 11.65
C PRO A 113 21.15 31.85 10.64
N GLY A 114 22.47 31.96 10.49
CA GLY A 114 23.10 32.81 9.49
C GLY A 114 22.72 32.40 8.06
N LEU A 115 22.80 31.11 7.75
CA LEU A 115 22.35 30.55 6.48
C LEU A 115 20.88 30.91 6.20
N GLN A 116 19.99 30.76 7.19
CA GLN A 116 18.56 31.07 6.99
C GLN A 116 18.34 32.55 6.63
N ARG A 117 19.07 33.48 7.27
CA ARG A 117 19.00 34.91 6.94
C ARG A 117 19.54 35.19 5.53
N LEU A 118 20.72 34.65 5.21
CA LEU A 118 21.33 34.81 3.87
C LEU A 118 20.45 34.26 2.76
N LEU A 119 19.79 33.14 3.03
CA LEU A 119 18.77 32.61 2.14
C LEU A 119 17.59 33.59 2.07
N GLN A 120 16.99 34.04 3.17
CA GLN A 120 15.85 34.96 3.14
C GLN A 120 16.14 36.28 2.41
N ASP A 121 17.30 36.89 2.63
CA ASP A 121 17.68 38.20 2.08
C ASP A 121 18.02 38.13 0.57
N SER A 122 18.32 36.93 0.05
CA SER A 122 18.64 36.73 -1.37
C SER A 122 17.40 36.80 -2.27
N THR A 123 17.44 37.69 -3.27
CA THR A 123 16.40 37.85 -4.29
C THR A 123 16.93 37.49 -5.68
N GLY A 124 16.12 36.80 -6.49
CA GLY A 124 16.43 36.44 -7.88
C GLY A 124 17.35 35.22 -8.07
N SER A 125 18.64 35.33 -7.72
CA SER A 125 19.64 34.28 -7.94
C SER A 125 20.48 34.05 -6.69
N LEU A 126 20.69 32.77 -6.37
CA LEU A 126 21.49 32.32 -5.23
C LEU A 126 22.67 31.50 -5.75
N VAL A 127 23.90 31.89 -5.42
CA VAL A 127 25.10 31.13 -5.78
C VAL A 127 25.62 30.40 -4.55
N LEU A 128 25.72 29.07 -4.63
CA LEU A 128 26.24 28.24 -3.55
C LEU A 128 27.55 27.59 -3.95
N LYS A 129 28.55 27.59 -3.06
CA LYS A 129 29.69 26.68 -3.17
C LYS A 129 29.42 25.46 -2.29
N VAL A 130 29.42 24.28 -2.91
CA VAL A 130 29.07 23.03 -2.24
C VAL A 130 30.14 21.97 -2.41
N LEU A 131 30.32 21.15 -1.39
CA LEU A 131 31.03 19.89 -1.50
C LEU A 131 30.02 18.80 -1.83
N PRO A 132 30.12 18.16 -3.02
CA PRO A 132 29.14 17.19 -3.46
C PRO A 132 29.23 15.89 -2.67
N SER A 133 28.08 15.36 -2.25
CA SER A 133 27.95 13.99 -1.76
C SER A 133 27.38 13.13 -2.88
N TYR A 134 28.18 12.21 -3.41
CA TYR A 134 27.76 11.35 -4.53
C TYR A 134 26.81 10.24 -4.06
N ASN A 135 25.54 10.58 -3.85
CA ASN A 135 24.46 9.60 -3.67
C ASN A 135 23.51 9.65 -4.88
N LYS A 136 23.32 8.51 -5.54
CA LYS A 136 22.31 8.41 -6.62
C LYS A 136 20.91 8.46 -6.00
N PRO A 137 20.00 9.30 -6.53
CA PRO A 137 18.61 9.32 -6.06
C PRO A 137 17.94 7.97 -6.37
N PRO A 138 17.12 7.43 -5.45
CA PRO A 138 16.35 6.23 -5.72
C PRO A 138 15.29 6.47 -6.80
N PRO A 139 14.87 5.42 -7.53
CA PRO A 139 13.80 5.50 -8.51
C PRO A 139 12.47 5.89 -7.87
N ALA A 140 11.63 6.63 -8.60
CA ALA A 140 10.33 7.09 -8.12
C ALA A 140 9.31 5.93 -8.10
N THR A 141 8.79 5.61 -6.91
CA THR A 141 7.70 4.62 -6.73
C THR A 141 6.35 5.33 -6.67
N GLN A 142 5.35 4.84 -7.40
CA GLN A 142 3.97 5.33 -7.31
C GLN A 142 3.22 4.60 -6.20
N LEU A 143 3.31 5.08 -4.96
CA LEU A 143 2.61 4.54 -3.81
C LEU A 143 1.51 5.52 -3.37
N PHE A 144 0.28 5.02 -3.21
CA PHE A 144 -0.83 5.79 -2.65
C PHE A 144 -1.33 5.11 -1.39
N VAL A 145 -1.62 5.89 -0.37
CA VAL A 145 -2.10 5.39 0.92
C VAL A 145 -3.34 6.14 1.39
N LYS A 146 -4.25 5.43 2.03
CA LYS A 146 -5.34 5.99 2.80
C LYS A 146 -4.95 6.07 4.27
N CYS A 147 -5.16 7.23 4.87
CA CYS A 147 -4.78 7.52 6.25
C CYS A 147 -5.85 7.01 7.23
N HIS A 148 -5.44 6.38 8.32
CA HIS A 148 -6.33 5.85 9.36
C HIS A 148 -6.25 6.60 10.69
N PHE A 149 -5.68 7.80 10.70
CA PHE A 149 -5.59 8.69 11.85
C PHE A 149 -5.53 10.16 11.40
N ASN A 150 -5.65 11.08 12.36
CA ASN A 150 -5.52 12.51 12.13
C ASN A 150 -4.09 12.94 12.44
N TYR A 151 -3.54 13.82 11.61
CA TYR A 151 -2.21 14.38 11.82
C TYR A 151 -2.22 15.90 11.69
N ASP A 152 -1.72 16.58 12.73
CA ASP A 152 -1.49 18.02 12.74
C ASP A 152 -0.01 18.32 13.08
N PRO A 153 0.79 18.81 12.11
CA PRO A 153 2.20 19.10 12.33
C PRO A 153 2.44 20.20 13.37
N ASN A 154 1.47 21.09 13.62
CA ASN A 154 1.64 22.15 14.62
C ASN A 154 1.68 21.61 16.05
N THR A 155 1.01 20.49 16.28
CA THR A 155 0.96 19.80 17.58
C THR A 155 2.10 18.81 17.78
N ASP A 156 2.85 18.49 16.71
CA ASP A 156 3.91 17.50 16.74
C ASP A 156 5.24 18.13 17.16
N HIS A 157 5.81 17.66 18.26
CA HIS A 157 7.11 18.13 18.76
C HIS A 157 8.30 17.40 18.14
N LEU A 158 8.06 16.29 17.44
CA LEU A 158 9.11 15.49 16.80
C LEU A 158 9.34 15.86 15.34
N ILE A 159 8.48 16.70 14.74
CA ILE A 159 8.64 17.12 13.36
C ILE A 159 9.88 18.02 13.22
N PRO A 160 10.77 17.78 12.23
CA PRO A 160 11.97 18.58 12.06
C PRO A 160 11.69 20.06 11.75
N CYS A 161 10.61 20.34 11.03
CA CYS A 161 10.20 21.68 10.60
C CYS A 161 8.67 21.67 10.45
N LYS A 162 7.98 22.49 11.27
CA LYS A 162 6.51 22.51 11.32
C LYS A 162 5.90 23.03 10.02
N GLU A 163 6.58 23.99 9.40
CA GLU A 163 6.19 24.62 8.13
C GLU A 163 6.25 23.62 6.96
N ALA A 164 7.10 22.60 7.06
CA ALA A 164 7.20 21.54 6.06
C ALA A 164 6.19 20.39 6.30
N GLY A 165 5.40 20.43 7.38
CA GLY A 165 4.47 19.37 7.72
C GLY A 165 3.20 19.38 6.85
N LEU A 166 2.77 18.19 6.41
CA LEU A 166 1.52 18.01 5.68
C LEU A 166 0.43 17.50 6.64
N SER A 167 -0.54 18.34 6.97
CA SER A 167 -1.69 17.93 7.79
C SER A 167 -2.69 17.10 6.98
N PHE A 168 -3.30 16.09 7.63
CA PHE A 168 -4.34 15.26 7.04
C PHE A 168 -5.32 14.75 8.10
N LYS A 169 -6.49 14.30 7.64
CA LYS A 169 -7.51 13.65 8.45
C LYS A 169 -7.61 12.17 8.13
N GLN A 170 -8.17 11.41 9.06
CA GLN A 170 -8.54 10.03 8.83
C GLN A 170 -9.47 9.93 7.60
N GLY A 171 -9.14 9.03 6.69
CA GLY A 171 -9.82 8.83 5.41
C GLY A 171 -9.16 9.55 4.23
N ASP A 172 -8.30 10.54 4.47
CA ASP A 172 -7.58 11.23 3.39
C ASP A 172 -6.67 10.25 2.63
N THR A 173 -6.58 10.46 1.32
CA THR A 173 -5.65 9.71 0.47
C THR A 173 -4.45 10.57 0.11
N LEU A 174 -3.25 10.03 0.36
CA LEU A 174 -1.97 10.66 0.09
C LEU A 174 -1.22 9.86 -0.97
N GLN A 175 -0.46 10.57 -1.80
CA GLN A 175 0.58 9.97 -2.62
C GLN A 175 1.89 10.05 -1.85
N ILE A 176 2.52 8.90 -1.59
CA ILE A 176 3.85 8.84 -0.98
C ILE A 176 4.88 9.07 -2.09
N VAL A 177 5.66 10.13 -1.92
CA VAL A 177 6.66 10.58 -2.90
C VAL A 177 8.06 10.07 -2.53
N SER A 178 8.37 9.98 -1.24
CA SER A 178 9.63 9.39 -0.76
C SER A 178 9.48 8.80 0.64
N GLN A 179 10.10 7.64 0.84
CA GLN A 179 10.22 6.94 2.13
C GLN A 179 11.69 6.84 2.59
N GLU A 180 12.59 7.64 2.03
CA GLU A 180 14.03 7.61 2.35
C GLU A 180 14.30 7.85 3.84
N ASP A 181 13.54 8.75 4.47
CA ASP A 181 13.63 8.95 5.91
C ASP A 181 12.72 7.95 6.65
N PRO A 182 13.27 7.15 7.58
CA PRO A 182 12.52 6.11 8.27
C PRO A 182 11.47 6.65 9.24
N SER A 183 11.54 7.93 9.62
CA SER A 183 10.61 8.59 10.55
C SER A 183 9.65 9.55 9.86
N TRP A 184 10.06 10.16 8.75
CA TRP A 184 9.35 11.27 8.10
C TRP A 184 9.24 11.10 6.59
N TRP A 185 8.14 10.54 6.12
CA TRP A 185 7.89 10.38 4.69
C TRP A 185 7.53 11.71 4.04
N GLN A 186 7.84 11.83 2.75
CA GLN A 186 7.36 12.92 1.92
C GLN A 186 6.11 12.46 1.18
N ALA A 187 5.05 13.24 1.30
CA ALA A 187 3.77 12.95 0.67
C ALA A 187 3.11 14.21 0.14
N CYS A 188 2.16 14.05 -0.78
CA CYS A 188 1.25 15.11 -1.21
C CYS A 188 -0.19 14.58 -1.24
N LYS A 189 -1.17 15.50 -1.19
CA LYS A 189 -2.59 15.11 -1.28
C LYS A 189 -2.91 14.75 -2.72
N VAL A 190 -3.72 13.72 -2.94
CA VAL A 190 -4.08 13.28 -4.32
C VAL A 190 -4.70 14.41 -5.17
N HIS A 191 -5.40 15.34 -4.52
CA HIS A 191 -6.12 16.46 -5.15
C HIS A 191 -5.23 17.70 -5.33
N ASP A 192 -4.11 17.77 -4.62
CA ASP A 192 -3.13 18.85 -4.69
C ASP A 192 -1.72 18.26 -4.65
N ARG A 193 -1.24 17.92 -5.85
CA ARG A 193 0.09 17.33 -6.05
C ARG A 193 1.20 18.37 -6.11
N SER A 194 0.87 19.66 -6.00
CA SER A 194 1.84 20.75 -6.14
C SER A 194 2.63 20.98 -4.86
N ILE A 195 2.07 20.59 -3.71
CA ILE A 195 2.67 20.78 -2.40
C ILE A 195 3.02 19.41 -1.80
N THR A 196 4.32 19.14 -1.70
CA THR A 196 4.84 18.01 -0.93
C THR A 196 5.16 18.47 0.48
N GLY A 197 4.77 17.68 1.48
CA GLY A 197 5.12 17.92 2.87
C GLY A 197 5.43 16.63 3.62
N LEU A 198 5.85 16.80 4.86
CA LEU A 198 6.28 15.72 5.75
C LEU A 198 5.08 15.12 6.46
N VAL A 199 5.01 13.80 6.43
CA VAL A 199 4.06 13.01 7.21
C VAL A 199 4.83 12.01 8.06
N PRO A 200 4.33 11.66 9.26
CA PRO A 200 4.98 10.64 10.08
C PRO A 200 4.97 9.31 9.31
N SER A 201 6.10 8.63 9.31
CA SER A 201 6.20 7.30 8.72
C SER A 201 5.35 6.31 9.49
N GLN A 202 5.05 5.17 8.84
CA GLN A 202 4.40 4.06 9.52
C GLN A 202 5.16 3.65 10.79
N THR A 203 6.49 3.51 10.71
CA THR A 203 7.31 3.11 11.87
C THR A 203 7.33 4.16 12.99
N LEU A 204 7.30 5.45 12.67
CA LEU A 204 7.23 6.50 13.69
C LEU A 204 5.90 6.44 14.44
N GLU A 205 4.80 6.26 13.71
CA GLU A 205 3.46 6.22 14.30
C GLU A 205 3.21 4.91 15.08
N GLU A 206 3.74 3.78 14.61
CA GLU A 206 3.78 2.52 15.36
C GLU A 206 4.48 2.70 16.72
N LYS A 207 5.66 3.36 16.73
CA LYS A 207 6.39 3.65 17.97
C LYS A 207 5.56 4.52 18.92
N ARG A 208 4.94 5.60 18.45
CA ARG A 208 4.10 6.50 19.28
C ARG A 208 2.98 5.73 19.97
N LYS A 209 2.32 4.84 19.24
CA LYS A 209 1.22 4.03 19.77
C LYS A 209 1.69 2.94 20.72
N ALA A 210 2.86 2.33 20.48
CA ALA A 210 3.45 1.34 21.38
C ALA A 210 3.87 1.91 22.74
N TYR A 211 4.27 3.20 22.81
CA TYR A 211 4.64 3.87 24.07
C TYR A 211 3.45 4.53 24.78
N THR A 212 2.26 4.55 24.17
CA THR A 212 1.04 4.99 24.83
C THR A 212 0.56 3.85 25.71
N ARG A 213 0.46 4.06 27.04
CA ARG A 213 -0.13 3.05 27.93
C ARG A 213 -1.54 2.76 27.43
N PRO A 214 -1.96 1.49 27.27
CA PRO A 214 -3.35 1.19 26.96
C PRO A 214 -4.21 1.79 28.06
N GLU A 215 -5.06 2.76 27.71
CA GLU A 215 -6.10 3.20 28.62
C GLU A 215 -6.97 1.97 28.92
N TRP A 216 -6.98 1.57 30.18
CA TRP A 216 -7.84 0.50 30.62
C TRP A 216 -9.27 1.03 30.58
N ASP A 217 -10.03 0.65 29.56
CA ASP A 217 -11.46 0.91 29.47
C ASP A 217 -12.15 0.26 30.69
N TYR A 218 -12.31 1.04 31.76
CA TYR A 218 -13.12 0.71 32.93
C TYR A 218 -14.63 0.89 32.67
N SER A 219 -15.05 1.14 31.43
CA SER A 219 -16.42 1.45 31.07
C SER A 219 -17.32 0.21 30.85
N ALA A 220 -16.77 -1.00 30.89
CA ALA A 220 -17.54 -2.25 30.71
C ALA A 220 -18.00 -2.95 32.02
N THR A 221 -17.98 -2.28 33.18
CA THR A 221 -18.41 -2.91 34.46
C THR A 221 -19.29 -2.01 35.34
N MET A 222 -20.12 -1.17 34.72
CA MET A 222 -21.28 -0.54 35.39
C MET A 222 -22.57 -1.17 34.84
N GLY A 223 -22.85 -2.38 35.31
CA GLY A 223 -24.09 -3.12 35.07
C GLY A 223 -24.17 -4.22 36.11
N GLY A 224 -24.88 -3.95 37.22
CA GLY A 224 -24.90 -4.82 38.39
C GLY A 224 -25.49 -6.20 38.11
N PHE A 225 -25.02 -7.21 38.85
CA PHE A 225 -25.83 -8.18 39.61
C PHE A 225 -24.89 -9.16 40.35
N CYS A 226 -25.01 -9.20 41.68
CA CYS A 226 -24.84 -10.33 42.61
C CYS A 226 -23.65 -11.34 42.47
N GLY A 227 -22.88 -11.49 43.56
CA GLY A 227 -22.43 -12.82 44.03
C GLY A 227 -20.99 -13.24 43.75
N LEU A 228 -20.24 -13.45 44.84
CA LEU A 228 -19.03 -14.27 45.02
C LEU A 228 -18.68 -15.26 43.89
N VAL A 229 -17.43 -15.26 43.39
CA VAL A 229 -16.56 -16.45 43.12
C VAL A 229 -15.18 -16.01 42.56
N GLY A 230 -14.11 -16.43 43.24
CA GLY A 230 -12.83 -16.85 42.62
C GLY A 230 -11.87 -15.78 42.08
N GLN A 231 -11.01 -15.25 42.95
CA GLN A 231 -9.74 -14.62 42.54
C GLN A 231 -8.80 -15.67 41.91
N ARG A 232 -8.88 -15.89 40.60
CA ARG A 232 -7.75 -16.45 39.84
C ARG A 232 -6.90 -15.28 39.34
N LYS A 233 -5.81 -14.98 40.07
CA LYS A 233 -4.71 -14.14 39.57
C LYS A 233 -4.12 -14.80 38.32
N LYS A 234 -4.62 -14.44 37.15
CA LYS A 234 -3.99 -14.74 35.86
C LYS A 234 -2.62 -14.05 35.89
N LYS A 235 -1.54 -14.83 35.94
CA LYS A 235 -0.18 -14.31 35.72
C LYS A 235 -0.18 -13.60 34.36
N LYS A 236 -0.18 -12.28 34.38
CA LYS A 236 0.04 -11.43 33.20
C LYS A 236 1.49 -11.65 32.80
N MET A 237 1.73 -12.49 31.79
CA MET A 237 3.04 -12.57 31.15
C MET A 237 3.33 -11.19 30.56
N MET A 238 4.41 -10.56 31.01
CA MET A 238 4.91 -9.35 30.35
C MET A 238 5.34 -9.75 28.94
N TYR A 239 4.61 -9.23 27.95
CA TYR A 239 4.89 -9.43 26.54
C TYR A 239 6.23 -8.75 26.19
N LEU A 240 7.19 -9.54 25.73
CA LEU A 240 8.43 -9.06 25.13
C LEU A 240 8.15 -8.72 23.65
N SER A 241 7.89 -7.44 23.40
CA SER A 241 7.57 -6.84 22.08
C SER A 241 8.57 -7.18 20.97
N THR A 242 9.80 -7.59 21.31
CA THR A 242 10.86 -7.89 20.34
C THR A 242 10.60 -9.13 19.46
N LYS A 243 9.68 -10.03 19.84
CA LYS A 243 9.44 -11.29 19.09
C LYS A 243 8.14 -11.36 18.27
N ASN A 244 7.24 -10.38 18.40
CA ASN A 244 5.88 -10.44 17.81
C ASN A 244 5.55 -9.26 16.87
N ALA A 245 6.56 -8.59 16.30
CA ALA A 245 6.37 -7.38 15.50
C ALA A 245 5.44 -7.54 14.27
N GLU A 246 5.30 -8.76 13.72
CA GLU A 246 4.43 -9.02 12.57
C GLU A 246 2.94 -9.07 12.93
N PHE A 247 2.58 -9.56 14.12
CA PHE A 247 1.18 -9.62 14.56
C PHE A 247 0.67 -8.26 15.06
N ASP A 248 1.50 -7.51 15.79
CA ASP A 248 1.15 -6.16 16.28
C ASP A 248 0.99 -5.15 15.12
N ARG A 249 1.74 -5.33 14.02
CA ARG A 249 1.61 -4.52 12.80
C ARG A 249 0.22 -4.58 12.17
N HIS A 250 -0.50 -5.68 12.34
CA HIS A 250 -1.86 -5.85 11.78
C HIS A 250 -2.97 -5.28 12.68
N GLU A 251 -2.69 -4.97 13.95
CA GLU A 251 -3.68 -4.38 14.86
C GLU A 251 -3.73 -2.84 14.78
N ILE A 252 -2.65 -2.20 14.31
CA ILE A 252 -2.57 -0.74 14.23
C ILE A 252 -2.63 -0.29 12.76
N LEU A 253 -3.84 -0.15 12.24
CA LEU A 253 -4.05 0.41 10.91
C LEU A 253 -3.67 1.91 10.89
N ILE A 254 -2.55 2.26 10.26
CA ILE A 254 -2.03 3.64 10.15
C ILE A 254 -2.22 4.14 8.72
N TYR A 255 -1.70 3.38 7.77
CA TYR A 255 -1.82 3.60 6.33
C TYR A 255 -2.30 2.32 5.67
N GLU A 256 -3.21 2.45 4.71
CA GLU A 256 -3.69 1.36 3.85
C GLU A 256 -3.29 1.69 2.41
N GLU A 257 -2.52 0.82 1.76
CA GLU A 257 -2.17 1.02 0.36
C GLU A 257 -3.43 0.94 -0.53
N VAL A 258 -3.59 1.93 -1.41
CA VAL A 258 -4.76 2.04 -2.29
C VAL A 258 -4.34 2.28 -3.73
N ALA A 259 -5.16 1.83 -4.66
CA ALA A 259 -5.00 2.13 -6.09
C ALA A 259 -6.27 2.77 -6.63
N LYS A 260 -6.12 3.75 -7.53
CA LYS A 260 -7.27 4.33 -8.23
C LYS A 260 -7.78 3.31 -9.25
N MET A 261 -8.87 2.65 -8.91
CA MET A 261 -9.58 1.77 -9.83
C MET A 261 -10.60 2.58 -10.65
N PRO A 262 -10.78 2.29 -11.95
CA PRO A 262 -11.96 2.75 -12.67
C PRO A 262 -13.23 2.32 -11.91
N PRO A 263 -14.38 3.00 -12.09
CA PRO A 263 -15.63 2.60 -11.46
C PRO A 263 -15.82 1.10 -11.63
N PHE A 264 -15.87 0.37 -10.50
CA PHE A 264 -15.91 -1.08 -10.51
C PHE A 264 -17.22 -1.51 -11.19
N GLN A 265 -17.15 -1.83 -12.48
CA GLN A 265 -18.27 -2.43 -13.18
C GLN A 265 -18.38 -3.86 -12.65
N ARG A 266 -19.35 -4.07 -11.75
CA ARG A 266 -19.69 -5.39 -11.23
C ARG A 266 -20.27 -6.21 -12.38
N LYS A 267 -19.39 -6.95 -13.05
CA LYS A 267 -19.73 -7.84 -14.16
C LYS A 267 -20.51 -9.06 -13.68
N THR A 268 -20.35 -9.45 -12.41
CA THR A 268 -20.96 -10.64 -11.82
C THR A 268 -21.48 -10.38 -10.41
N LEU A 269 -22.64 -10.94 -10.08
CA LEU A 269 -23.24 -10.99 -8.74
C LEU A 269 -23.39 -12.47 -8.34
N VAL A 270 -22.66 -12.91 -7.31
CA VAL A 270 -22.73 -14.29 -6.81
C VAL A 270 -23.61 -14.35 -5.56
N LEU A 271 -24.63 -15.21 -5.58
CA LEU A 271 -25.53 -15.44 -4.45
C LEU A 271 -25.06 -16.65 -3.65
N ILE A 272 -24.52 -16.43 -2.46
CA ILE A 272 -24.06 -17.48 -1.54
C ILE A 272 -25.01 -17.53 -0.34
N GLY A 273 -25.41 -18.74 0.07
CA GLY A 273 -26.27 -18.96 1.22
C GLY A 273 -26.76 -20.40 1.34
N ALA A 274 -27.27 -20.77 2.52
CA ALA A 274 -27.79 -22.10 2.78
C ALA A 274 -28.92 -22.49 1.80
N GLN A 275 -29.18 -23.80 1.67
CA GLN A 275 -30.32 -24.27 0.87
C GLN A 275 -31.63 -23.77 1.48
N GLY A 276 -32.57 -23.33 0.64
CA GLY A 276 -33.90 -22.88 1.09
C GLY A 276 -34.01 -21.41 1.50
N VAL A 277 -32.92 -20.64 1.60
CA VAL A 277 -32.97 -19.21 2.01
C VAL A 277 -33.54 -18.24 0.96
N GLY A 278 -34.10 -18.77 -0.14
CA GLY A 278 -34.74 -17.95 -1.18
C GLY A 278 -33.80 -17.35 -2.24
N ARG A 279 -32.57 -17.87 -2.42
CA ARG A 279 -31.62 -17.41 -3.47
C ARG A 279 -32.26 -17.36 -4.86
N ARG A 280 -32.98 -18.42 -5.24
CA ARG A 280 -33.73 -18.49 -6.51
C ARG A 280 -34.81 -17.40 -6.62
N SER A 281 -35.54 -17.14 -5.54
CA SER A 281 -36.57 -16.09 -5.49
C SER A 281 -35.96 -14.71 -5.64
N LEU A 282 -34.82 -14.45 -4.98
CA LEU A 282 -34.08 -13.19 -5.09
C LEU A 282 -33.55 -13.00 -6.53
N LYS A 283 -32.95 -14.03 -7.11
CA LYS A 283 -32.48 -14.06 -8.50
C LYS A 283 -33.59 -13.68 -9.47
N ASN A 284 -34.76 -14.33 -9.37
CA ASN A 284 -35.90 -14.05 -10.24
C ASN A 284 -36.42 -12.61 -10.06
N ARG A 285 -36.45 -12.10 -8.82
CA ARG A 285 -36.91 -10.73 -8.52
C ARG A 285 -35.96 -9.64 -9.01
N LEU A 286 -34.68 -9.96 -9.22
CA LEU A 286 -33.71 -9.06 -9.84
C LEU A 286 -33.86 -9.05 -11.37
N ILE A 287 -33.98 -10.23 -11.98
CA ILE A 287 -33.98 -10.39 -13.44
C ILE A 287 -35.31 -9.97 -14.07
N LEU A 288 -36.45 -10.43 -13.55
CA LEU A 288 -37.75 -10.22 -14.19
C LEU A 288 -38.09 -8.73 -14.40
N PRO A 289 -37.84 -7.82 -13.45
CA PRO A 289 -38.13 -6.40 -13.67
C PRO A 289 -37.04 -5.65 -14.45
N ASN A 290 -35.84 -6.22 -14.61
CA ASN A 290 -34.69 -5.56 -15.25
C ASN A 290 -33.93 -6.52 -16.20
N PRO A 291 -34.58 -7.06 -17.24
CA PRO A 291 -33.98 -8.06 -18.14
C PRO A 291 -32.86 -7.49 -19.02
N ASP A 292 -32.79 -6.17 -19.16
CA ASP A 292 -31.75 -5.40 -19.84
C ASP A 292 -30.48 -5.26 -18.99
N ARG A 293 -30.61 -5.30 -17.65
CA ARG A 293 -29.49 -5.09 -16.71
C ARG A 293 -28.88 -6.38 -16.18
N TYR A 294 -29.69 -7.42 -16.01
CA TYR A 294 -29.24 -8.70 -15.44
C TYR A 294 -29.39 -9.85 -16.42
N GLY A 295 -28.43 -10.77 -16.38
CA GLY A 295 -28.46 -12.02 -17.12
C GLY A 295 -28.11 -13.20 -16.24
N MET A 296 -28.36 -14.41 -16.74
CA MET A 296 -28.03 -15.66 -16.06
C MET A 296 -27.41 -16.63 -17.06
N THR A 297 -26.58 -17.53 -16.54
CA THR A 297 -26.01 -18.62 -17.34
C THR A 297 -26.96 -19.81 -17.35
N VAL A 298 -27.01 -20.50 -18.48
CA VAL A 298 -27.63 -21.83 -18.57
C VAL A 298 -26.54 -22.86 -18.19
N PRO A 299 -26.77 -23.70 -17.15
CA PRO A 299 -25.83 -24.74 -16.76
C PRO A 299 -25.75 -25.85 -17.82
N TYR A 300 -24.70 -26.65 -17.77
CA TYR A 300 -24.48 -27.81 -18.63
C TYR A 300 -24.76 -29.09 -17.85
N THR A 301 -25.20 -30.13 -18.53
CA THR A 301 -25.36 -31.47 -17.96
C THR A 301 -24.97 -32.56 -18.95
N SER A 302 -24.44 -33.68 -18.42
CA SER A 302 -24.22 -34.91 -19.18
C SER A 302 -25.45 -35.82 -19.25
N ARG A 303 -26.55 -35.45 -18.57
CA ARG A 303 -27.80 -36.20 -18.58
C ARG A 303 -28.41 -36.17 -19.97
N ARG A 304 -29.09 -37.25 -20.38
CA ARG A 304 -29.91 -37.24 -21.60
C ARG A 304 -31.11 -36.30 -21.45
N ILE A 305 -31.40 -35.57 -22.53
CA ILE A 305 -32.58 -34.72 -22.65
C ILE A 305 -33.87 -35.56 -22.54
N ARG A 306 -34.89 -35.04 -21.84
CA ARG A 306 -36.24 -35.64 -21.75
C ARG A 306 -37.13 -35.12 -22.88
N GLU A 307 -38.26 -35.79 -23.10
CA GLU A 307 -39.21 -35.44 -24.19
C GLU A 307 -39.79 -34.02 -24.07
N ASP A 308 -39.88 -33.48 -22.85
CA ASP A 308 -40.40 -32.14 -22.54
C ASP A 308 -39.32 -31.05 -22.41
N GLU A 309 -38.04 -31.40 -22.59
CA GLU A 309 -36.91 -30.49 -22.42
C GLU A 309 -36.36 -30.01 -23.77
N HIS A 310 -35.84 -28.78 -23.79
CA HIS A 310 -35.18 -28.18 -24.95
C HIS A 310 -33.76 -27.73 -24.57
N ASP A 311 -32.81 -27.94 -25.47
CA ASP A 311 -31.43 -27.50 -25.27
C ASP A 311 -31.35 -25.97 -25.15
N GLY A 312 -30.59 -25.50 -24.16
CA GLY A 312 -30.37 -24.07 -23.92
C GLY A 312 -31.48 -23.35 -23.14
N GLN A 313 -32.56 -24.03 -22.74
CA GLN A 313 -33.61 -23.43 -21.90
C GLN A 313 -33.37 -23.68 -20.40
N GLY A 314 -33.16 -24.93 -20.02
CA GLY A 314 -32.87 -25.33 -18.62
C GLY A 314 -31.43 -25.78 -18.44
N TYR A 315 -30.94 -26.57 -19.40
CA TYR A 315 -29.57 -27.04 -19.47
C TYR A 315 -29.08 -27.01 -20.92
N HIS A 316 -27.77 -26.91 -21.09
CA HIS A 316 -27.09 -27.40 -22.28
C HIS A 316 -26.73 -28.87 -22.08
N PHE A 317 -27.20 -29.72 -22.99
CA PHE A 317 -26.99 -31.16 -22.94
C PHE A 317 -25.75 -31.52 -23.75
N VAL A 318 -24.72 -32.00 -23.07
CA VAL A 318 -23.43 -32.38 -23.68
C VAL A 318 -23.10 -33.83 -23.36
N SER A 319 -22.18 -34.44 -24.09
CA SER A 319 -21.75 -35.80 -23.76
C SER A 319 -20.89 -35.81 -22.49
N ARG A 320 -20.95 -36.89 -21.70
CA ARG A 320 -20.08 -37.04 -20.51
C ARG A 320 -18.58 -36.91 -20.85
N PRO A 321 -18.04 -37.55 -21.90
CA PRO A 321 -16.61 -37.42 -22.24
C PRO A 321 -16.19 -36.01 -22.64
N GLU A 322 -17.05 -35.27 -23.33
CA GLU A 322 -16.83 -33.86 -23.67
C GLU A 322 -16.78 -33.01 -22.40
N MET A 323 -17.76 -33.18 -21.51
CA MET A 323 -17.84 -32.45 -20.25
C MET A 323 -16.63 -32.74 -19.34
N GLU A 324 -16.17 -33.98 -19.25
CA GLU A 324 -14.99 -34.36 -18.48
C GLU A 324 -13.69 -33.75 -19.05
N THR A 325 -13.58 -33.68 -20.37
CA THR A 325 -12.45 -33.01 -21.05
C THR A 325 -12.40 -31.54 -20.69
N ASP A 326 -13.53 -30.85 -20.80
CA ASP A 326 -13.65 -29.42 -20.48
C ASP A 326 -13.42 -29.12 -19.00
N ILE A 327 -13.88 -30.00 -18.09
CA ILE A 327 -13.61 -29.90 -16.65
C ILE A 327 -12.11 -30.01 -16.38
N LYS A 328 -11.43 -30.98 -16.99
CA LYS A 328 -9.96 -31.15 -16.86
C LYS A 328 -9.17 -29.96 -17.42
N ALA A 329 -9.72 -29.29 -18.43
CA ALA A 329 -9.14 -28.07 -19.00
C ALA A 329 -9.44 -26.80 -18.18
N GLY A 330 -10.16 -26.90 -17.05
CA GLY A 330 -10.50 -25.75 -16.21
C GLY A 330 -11.61 -24.86 -16.80
N GLY A 331 -12.44 -25.38 -17.70
CA GLY A 331 -13.49 -24.62 -18.39
C GLY A 331 -14.76 -24.34 -17.55
N TYR A 332 -14.86 -24.92 -16.35
CA TYR A 332 -16.03 -24.84 -15.47
C TYR A 332 -15.73 -24.06 -14.19
N LEU A 333 -16.66 -23.19 -13.79
CA LEU A 333 -16.61 -22.49 -12.50
C LEU A 333 -16.96 -23.45 -11.35
N GLU A 334 -18.00 -24.24 -11.54
CA GLU A 334 -18.43 -25.31 -10.63
C GLU A 334 -18.83 -26.52 -11.47
N SER A 335 -18.52 -27.71 -10.99
CA SER A 335 -18.99 -28.96 -11.59
C SER A 335 -19.18 -30.02 -10.51
N GLY A 336 -20.29 -30.77 -10.58
CA GLY A 336 -20.59 -31.84 -9.66
C GLY A 336 -21.34 -32.99 -10.32
N GLU A 337 -21.41 -34.12 -9.63
CA GLU A 337 -22.14 -35.31 -10.09
C GLU A 337 -23.40 -35.52 -9.25
N TYR A 338 -24.52 -35.77 -9.92
CA TYR A 338 -25.80 -36.08 -9.29
C TYR A 338 -26.52 -37.17 -10.10
N GLU A 339 -26.94 -38.24 -9.42
CA GLU A 339 -27.58 -39.42 -10.04
C GLU A 339 -26.81 -39.96 -11.26
N GLY A 340 -25.47 -40.04 -11.17
CA GLY A 340 -24.60 -40.57 -12.23
C GLY A 340 -24.38 -39.63 -13.42
N ASN A 341 -24.86 -38.38 -13.35
CA ASN A 341 -24.72 -37.39 -14.40
C ASN A 341 -23.96 -36.17 -13.90
N LEU A 342 -23.12 -35.58 -14.75
CA LEU A 342 -22.39 -34.37 -14.47
C LEU A 342 -23.29 -33.14 -14.68
N TYR A 343 -23.07 -32.12 -13.86
CA TYR A 343 -23.71 -30.82 -13.93
C TYR A 343 -22.67 -29.73 -13.67
N GLY A 344 -22.75 -28.59 -14.35
CA GLY A 344 -21.79 -27.52 -14.09
C GLY A 344 -22.06 -26.22 -14.83
N THR A 345 -21.42 -25.15 -14.39
CA THR A 345 -21.52 -23.82 -15.01
C THR A 345 -20.22 -23.48 -15.73
N LYS A 346 -20.23 -23.38 -17.07
CA LYS A 346 -19.03 -23.00 -17.86
C LYS A 346 -18.64 -21.54 -17.62
N ILE A 347 -17.34 -21.29 -17.48
CA ILE A 347 -16.77 -19.94 -17.32
C ILE A 347 -17.09 -19.07 -18.55
N GLU A 348 -17.02 -19.67 -19.74
CA GLU A 348 -17.36 -18.99 -21.00
C GLU A 348 -18.80 -18.46 -21.04
N SER A 349 -19.76 -19.18 -20.45
CA SER A 349 -21.15 -18.72 -20.36
C SER A 349 -21.28 -17.43 -19.55
N ILE A 350 -20.46 -17.29 -18.50
CA ILE A 350 -20.41 -16.07 -17.68
C ILE A 350 -19.87 -14.92 -18.52
N HIS A 351 -18.79 -15.14 -19.26
CA HIS A 351 -18.22 -14.14 -20.16
C HIS A 351 -19.18 -13.71 -21.27
N ARG A 352 -19.96 -14.64 -21.83
CA ARG A 352 -21.00 -14.30 -22.82
C ARG A 352 -22.06 -13.36 -22.25
N VAL A 353 -22.56 -13.61 -21.03
CA VAL A 353 -23.50 -12.69 -20.37
C VAL A 353 -22.88 -11.32 -20.14
N ILE A 354 -21.64 -11.27 -19.64
CA ILE A 354 -20.90 -10.03 -19.40
C ILE A 354 -20.70 -9.23 -20.71
N ALA A 355 -20.38 -9.91 -21.81
CA ALA A 355 -20.17 -9.29 -23.12
C ALA A 355 -21.44 -8.61 -23.66
N THR A 356 -22.63 -9.02 -23.22
CA THR A 356 -23.89 -8.34 -23.55
C THR A 356 -24.12 -7.05 -22.74
N GLY A 357 -23.18 -6.65 -21.88
CA GLY A 357 -23.29 -5.47 -21.02
C GLY A 357 -24.12 -5.69 -19.75
N LYS A 358 -24.56 -6.93 -19.49
CA LYS A 358 -25.38 -7.29 -18.33
C LYS A 358 -24.53 -7.73 -17.13
N THR A 359 -25.03 -7.51 -15.92
CA THR A 359 -24.49 -8.15 -14.71
C THR A 359 -24.95 -9.60 -14.67
N CYS A 360 -24.02 -10.54 -14.71
CA CYS A 360 -24.31 -11.96 -14.62
C CYS A 360 -24.63 -12.37 -13.18
N ILE A 361 -25.83 -12.90 -12.92
CA ILE A 361 -26.22 -13.43 -11.61
C ILE A 361 -25.91 -14.92 -11.55
N LEU A 362 -25.05 -15.31 -10.61
CA LEU A 362 -24.65 -16.69 -10.37
C LEU A 362 -25.21 -17.20 -9.05
N ASP A 363 -25.64 -18.47 -9.07
CA ASP A 363 -26.25 -19.16 -7.94
C ASP A 363 -25.44 -20.43 -7.66
N VAL A 364 -24.19 -20.21 -7.24
CA VAL A 364 -23.18 -21.25 -7.05
C VAL A 364 -23.44 -21.98 -5.75
N ASN A 365 -23.17 -23.29 -5.70
CA ASN A 365 -23.25 -24.04 -4.46
C ASN A 365 -21.85 -24.09 -3.78
N PRO A 366 -21.66 -23.52 -2.58
CA PRO A 366 -20.36 -23.48 -1.91
C PRO A 366 -19.81 -24.87 -1.52
N GLN A 367 -20.62 -25.93 -1.62
CA GLN A 367 -20.22 -27.32 -1.38
C GLN A 367 -19.38 -27.92 -2.53
N VAL A 368 -19.22 -27.20 -3.65
CA VAL A 368 -18.64 -27.70 -4.91
C VAL A 368 -17.38 -26.89 -5.32
N CYS A 369 -16.82 -26.10 -4.40
CA CYS A 369 -15.58 -25.34 -4.60
C CYS A 369 -14.44 -25.90 -3.77
#